data_AF-A0A6I7HS46-F1
#
_entry.id   AF-A0A6I7HS46-F1
#
_cell.length_a   1.000
_cell.length_b   1.000
_cell.length_c   1.000
_cell.angle_alpha   90.00
_cell.angle_beta   90.00
_cell.angle_gamma   90.00
#
_symmetry.space_group_name_H-M   'P 1'
#
loop_
_entity.id
_entity.type
_entity.pdbx_description
1 polymer ?
#
loop_
_entity_poly.entity_id
_entity_poly.type
_entity_poly.pdbx_seq_one_letter_code
_entity_poly.pdbx_strand_id
1 'polypeptide(L)'
;MQEFSATSLFALCDVVASAVRRTGPVQCGGKGDRKGMADCIIVYWRDIPAQVIVKQGRKTAKRELSLRFTEAIDMCAMRTGAAETDDYLAEWRKGDPVPVSDDLEAEADKAAAAIEEAYDKARLAALVQKGGRENG
;
A
#
# COMPACT_ATOMS: atom_id res chain seq x y z
N MET A 1 10.85 -23.37 3.76
CA MET A 1 9.67 -23.21 2.87
C MET A 1 8.58 -22.57 3.70
N GLN A 2 8.67 -21.25 3.90
CA GLN A 2 7.69 -20.52 4.70
C GLN A 2 6.44 -20.33 3.83
N GLU A 3 5.38 -21.07 4.17
CA GLU A 3 4.04 -20.90 3.63
C GLU A 3 3.47 -19.59 4.18
N PHE A 4 3.91 -18.46 3.63
CA PHE A 4 3.25 -17.17 3.86
C PHE A 4 1.92 -17.20 3.10
N SER A 5 0.91 -17.84 3.72
CA SER A 5 -0.47 -17.76 3.27
C SER A 5 -0.83 -16.28 3.06
N ALA A 6 -1.64 -15.97 2.04
CA ALA A 6 -2.05 -14.60 1.70
C ALA A 6 -2.55 -13.81 2.93
N THR A 7 -3.20 -14.49 3.87
CA THR A 7 -3.65 -13.94 5.16
C THR A 7 -2.49 -13.41 6.03
N SER A 8 -1.34 -14.08 6.01
CA SER A 8 -0.13 -13.67 6.71
C SER A 8 0.51 -12.45 6.06
N LEU A 9 0.50 -12.36 4.72
CA LEU A 9 0.96 -11.17 4.00
C LEU A 9 0.09 -9.96 4.29
N PHE A 10 -1.23 -10.14 4.38
CA PHE A 10 -2.16 -9.08 4.75
C PHE A 10 -1.91 -8.55 6.17
N ALA A 11 -1.73 -9.43 7.15
CA ALA A 11 -1.39 -9.03 8.51
C ALA A 11 -0.02 -8.32 8.58
N LEU A 12 0.97 -8.78 7.80
CA LEU A 12 2.27 -8.14 7.68
C LEU A 12 2.14 -6.73 7.07
N CYS A 13 1.37 -6.61 5.99
CA CYS A 13 1.11 -5.34 5.31
C CYS A 13 0.43 -4.36 6.27
N ASP A 14 -0.52 -4.81 7.10
CA ASP A 14 -1.17 -3.98 8.11
C ASP A 14 -0.20 -3.54 9.21
N VAL A 15 0.68 -4.43 9.65
CA VAL A 15 1.76 -4.12 10.62
C VAL A 15 2.71 -3.10 10.03
N VAL A 16 3.18 -3.27 8.80
CA VAL A 16 4.09 -2.34 8.13
C VAL A 16 3.41 -1.00 7.84
N ALA A 17 2.18 -1.04 7.35
CA ALA A 17 1.34 0.13 7.17
C ALA A 17 1.01 0.83 8.50
N SER A 18 1.00 0.12 9.62
CA SER A 18 0.84 0.72 10.95
C SER A 18 2.16 1.21 11.53
N ALA A 19 3.28 0.53 11.25
CA ALA A 19 4.61 0.76 11.81
C ALA A 19 5.39 1.87 11.08
N VAL A 20 5.14 2.07 9.79
CA VAL A 20 5.60 3.25 9.03
C VAL A 20 4.82 4.48 9.49
N ARG A 21 5.00 4.91 10.75
CA ARG A 21 4.46 6.18 11.27
C ARG A 21 5.56 7.25 11.29
N ARG A 22 5.48 8.12 10.28
CA ARG A 22 5.98 9.51 10.13
C ARG A 22 7.48 9.79 10.29
N THR A 23 8.13 10.00 9.15
CA THR A 23 8.91 11.24 8.91
C THR A 23 8.02 12.22 8.14
N GLY A 24 7.37 13.12 8.87
CA GLY A 24 6.56 14.20 8.31
C GLY A 24 6.15 15.14 9.45
N PRO A 25 6.35 16.46 9.30
CA PRO A 25 6.51 17.37 10.42
C PRO A 25 5.29 17.37 11.35
N VAL A 26 5.57 17.47 12.64
CA VAL A 26 4.57 17.64 13.68
C VAL A 26 3.76 18.90 13.35
N GLN A 27 2.51 18.72 12.93
CA GLN A 27 1.57 19.83 12.89
C GLN A 27 1.06 20.04 14.32
N CYS A 28 1.82 20.84 15.08
CA CYS A 28 1.31 21.56 16.22
C CYS A 28 0.46 22.73 15.70
N GLY A 29 -0.83 22.76 16.04
CA GLY A 29 -1.62 23.99 15.99
C GLY A 29 -2.97 23.88 15.28
N GLY A 30 -4.00 24.41 15.94
CA GLY A 30 -5.25 24.85 15.30
C GLY A 30 -6.46 23.98 15.57
N LYS A 31 -7.16 24.26 16.67
CA LYS A 31 -8.56 23.92 16.88
C LYS A 31 -9.37 24.77 15.88
N GLY A 32 -9.47 24.29 14.65
CA GLY A 32 -10.13 24.96 13.54
C GLY A 32 -10.81 23.91 12.68
N ASP A 33 -12.11 24.08 12.51
CA ASP A 33 -13.07 23.14 11.98
C ASP A 33 -12.85 22.88 10.48
N ARG A 34 -11.81 22.12 10.12
CA ARG A 34 -11.73 21.50 8.78
C ARG A 34 -12.70 20.33 8.75
N LYS A 35 -13.97 20.63 8.44
CA LYS A 35 -14.92 19.60 7.99
C LYS A 35 -14.26 18.77 6.89
N GLY A 36 -14.08 17.48 7.13
CA GLY A 36 -14.44 16.47 6.13
C GLY A 36 -13.37 15.87 5.21
N MET A 37 -12.19 16.44 4.99
CA MET A 37 -11.28 15.80 4.01
C MET A 37 -10.53 14.62 4.63
N ALA A 38 -10.66 13.43 4.04
CA ALA A 38 -9.87 12.27 4.40
C ALA A 38 -8.55 12.28 3.62
N ASP A 39 -7.50 11.65 4.16
CA ASP A 39 -6.25 11.42 3.47
C ASP A 39 -6.24 9.99 2.92
N CYS A 40 -6.19 9.83 1.62
CA CYS A 40 -5.95 8.54 0.94
C CYS A 40 -4.45 8.30 0.80
N ILE A 41 -3.98 7.18 1.34
CA ILE A 41 -2.58 6.77 1.35
C ILE A 41 -2.52 5.40 0.73
N ILE A 42 -1.75 5.26 -0.34
CA ILE A 42 -1.53 3.97 -0.99
C ILE A 42 -0.21 3.40 -0.47
N VAL A 43 -0.22 2.14 -0.09
CA VAL A 43 0.96 1.39 0.34
C VAL A 43 1.52 0.66 -0.87
N TYR A 44 2.81 0.82 -1.09
CA TYR A 44 3.55 0.20 -2.19
C TYR A 44 4.67 -0.66 -1.62
N TRP A 45 4.85 -1.84 -2.20
CA TRP A 45 6.07 -2.62 -2.03
C TRP A 45 6.93 -2.39 -3.27
N ARG A 46 8.06 -1.68 -3.11
CA ARG A 46 8.78 -1.09 -4.24
C ARG A 46 7.81 -0.35 -5.17
N ASP A 47 7.70 -0.71 -6.45
CA ASP A 47 6.78 -0.10 -7.42
C ASP A 47 5.40 -0.79 -7.52
N ILE A 48 5.09 -1.79 -6.69
CA ILE A 48 3.82 -2.53 -6.75
C ILE A 48 2.87 -2.07 -5.63
N PRO A 49 1.67 -1.54 -5.95
CA PRO A 49 0.69 -1.17 -4.93
C PRO A 49 0.10 -2.42 -4.27
N ALA A 50 -0.12 -2.37 -2.96
CA ALA A 50 -0.61 -3.51 -2.18
C ALA A 50 -1.90 -3.21 -1.42
N GLN A 51 -2.02 -2.01 -0.84
CA GLN A 51 -3.17 -1.65 -0.01
C GLN A 51 -3.47 -0.16 -0.13
N VAL A 52 -4.74 0.20 -0.03
CA VAL A 52 -5.21 1.59 0.06
C VAL A 52 -5.71 1.86 1.49
N ILE A 53 -5.31 2.99 2.05
CA ILE A 53 -5.64 3.40 3.41
C ILE A 53 -6.18 4.81 3.36
N VAL A 54 -7.47 4.96 3.63
CA VAL A 54 -8.10 6.28 3.76
C VAL A 54 -8.29 6.56 5.23
N LYS A 55 -7.77 7.69 5.73
CA LYS A 55 -7.91 8.08 7.14
C LYS A 55 -8.56 9.46 7.23
N GLN A 56 -9.48 9.63 8.17
CA GLN A 56 -10.15 10.89 8.41
C GLN A 56 -10.24 11.13 9.92
N GLY A 57 -9.31 11.91 10.46
CA GLY A 57 -9.24 12.18 11.90
C GLY A 57 -9.10 10.89 12.73
N ARG A 58 -10.20 10.44 13.35
CA ARG A 58 -10.27 9.20 14.13
C ARG A 58 -10.76 7.98 13.34
N LYS A 59 -11.36 8.18 12.16
CA LYS A 59 -11.84 7.10 11.28
C LYS A 59 -10.71 6.64 10.37
N THR A 60 -10.65 5.35 10.09
CA THR A 60 -9.72 4.77 9.10
C THR A 60 -10.48 3.69 8.34
N ALA A 61 -10.45 3.78 7.01
CA ALA A 61 -10.87 2.71 6.12
C ALA A 61 -9.63 2.14 5.43
N LYS A 62 -9.58 0.83 5.31
CA LYS A 62 -8.53 0.12 4.59
C LYS A 62 -9.21 -0.67 3.48
N ARG A 63 -8.59 -0.69 2.30
CA ARG A 63 -9.01 -1.49 1.16
C ARG A 63 -7.85 -2.30 0.64
N GLU A 64 -8.12 -3.58 0.60
CA GLU A 64 -7.22 -4.61 0.13
C GLU A 64 -7.38 -4.71 -1.40
N LEU A 65 -6.28 -4.72 -2.14
CA LEU A 65 -6.31 -4.96 -3.57
C LEU A 65 -6.47 -6.45 -3.87
N SER A 66 -6.81 -6.77 -5.11
CA SER A 66 -6.88 -8.15 -5.60
C SER A 66 -5.58 -8.93 -5.33
N LEU A 67 -5.73 -10.25 -5.13
CA LEU A 67 -4.63 -11.18 -4.85
C LEU A 67 -3.48 -11.11 -5.87
N ARG A 68 -3.77 -10.64 -7.10
CA ARG A 68 -2.78 -10.46 -8.18
C ARG A 68 -1.59 -9.58 -7.78
N PHE A 69 -1.83 -8.57 -6.95
CA PHE A 69 -0.78 -7.68 -6.46
C PHE A 69 0.09 -8.38 -5.41
N THR A 70 -0.55 -9.08 -4.48
CA THR A 70 0.09 -9.92 -3.48
C THR A 70 0.97 -10.99 -4.11
N GLU A 71 0.45 -11.71 -5.11
CA GLU A 71 1.21 -12.71 -5.89
C GLU A 71 2.38 -12.05 -6.64
N ALA A 72 2.18 -10.88 -7.24
CA ALA A 72 3.25 -10.17 -7.93
C ALA A 72 4.39 -9.78 -6.96
N ILE A 73 4.05 -9.29 -5.76
CA ILE A 73 5.03 -8.96 -4.72
C ILE A 73 5.82 -10.20 -4.29
N ASP A 74 5.13 -11.32 -4.03
CA ASP A 74 5.77 -12.58 -3.67
C ASP A 74 6.74 -13.07 -4.76
N MET A 75 6.28 -13.09 -6.02
CA MET A 75 7.14 -13.46 -7.13
C MET A 75 8.35 -12.52 -7.29
N CYS A 76 8.19 -11.22 -7.06
CA CYS A 76 9.32 -10.28 -7.05
C CYS A 76 10.30 -10.58 -5.91
N ALA A 77 9.78 -10.83 -4.71
CA ALA A 77 10.58 -11.08 -3.52
C ALA A 77 11.36 -12.39 -3.69
N MET A 78 10.74 -13.45 -4.22
CA MET A 78 11.42 -14.70 -4.57
C MET A 78 12.47 -14.48 -5.65
N ARG A 79 12.15 -13.72 -6.71
CA ARG A 79 13.09 -13.46 -7.82
C ARG A 79 14.32 -12.65 -7.38
N THR A 80 14.14 -11.73 -6.43
CA THR A 80 15.22 -10.87 -5.93
C THR A 80 15.93 -11.42 -4.69
N GLY A 81 15.50 -12.58 -4.18
CA GLY A 81 16.01 -13.17 -2.93
C GLY A 81 15.59 -12.41 -1.66
N ALA A 82 14.78 -11.36 -1.79
CA ALA A 82 14.28 -10.59 -0.65
C ALA A 82 13.26 -11.37 0.17
N ALA A 83 12.63 -12.41 -0.38
CA ALA A 83 11.62 -13.23 0.31
C ALA A 83 12.13 -13.91 1.59
N GLU A 84 13.44 -14.20 1.66
CA GLU A 84 14.05 -14.87 2.82
C GLU A 84 14.76 -13.88 3.78
N THR A 85 14.67 -12.58 3.51
CA THR A 85 15.43 -11.54 4.21
C THR A 85 14.53 -10.45 4.77
N ASP A 86 14.98 -9.73 5.80
CA ASP A 86 14.28 -8.58 6.38
C ASP A 86 14.10 -7.42 5.35
N ASP A 87 14.86 -7.44 4.25
CA ASP A 87 14.67 -6.58 3.07
C ASP A 87 13.23 -6.57 2.56
N TYR A 88 12.50 -7.69 2.67
CA TYR A 88 11.09 -7.73 2.28
C TYR A 88 10.27 -6.67 3.02
N LEU A 89 10.50 -6.51 4.33
CA LEU A 89 9.82 -5.55 5.20
C LEU A 89 10.37 -4.12 5.02
N ALA A 90 11.66 -4.00 4.75
CA ALA A 90 12.33 -2.71 4.57
C ALA A 90 11.93 -1.99 3.26
N GLU A 91 11.57 -2.73 2.22
CA GLU A 91 11.23 -2.19 0.88
C GLU A 91 9.77 -1.69 0.76
N TRP A 92 8.98 -1.81 1.83
CA TRP A 92 7.65 -1.23 1.90
C TRP A 92 7.71 0.29 2.07
N ARG A 93 6.95 0.99 1.23
CA ARG A 93 6.83 2.44 1.28
C ARG A 93 5.37 2.87 1.22
N LYS A 94 5.09 4.05 1.75
CA LYS A 94 3.80 4.70 1.59
C LYS A 94 3.92 5.80 0.55
N GLY A 95 2.94 5.87 -0.33
CA GLY A 95 2.77 7.01 -1.21
C GLY A 95 2.35 8.25 -0.42
N ASP A 96 2.41 9.38 -1.11
CA ASP A 96 1.98 10.65 -0.58
C ASP A 96 0.48 10.63 -0.22
N PRO A 97 0.09 11.19 0.95
CA PRO A 97 -1.30 11.31 1.32
C PRO A 97 -2.02 12.27 0.36
N VAL A 98 -3.01 11.75 -0.35
CA VAL A 98 -3.86 12.51 -1.26
C VAL A 98 -5.13 12.91 -0.53
N PRO A 99 -5.48 14.21 -0.47
CA PRO A 99 -6.72 14.64 0.16
C PRO A 99 -7.92 14.24 -0.69
N VAL A 100 -8.86 13.49 -0.09
CA VAL A 100 -10.09 12.95 -0.70
C VAL A 100 -11.33 13.36 0.11
N SER A 101 -12.50 12.91 -0.35
CA SER A 101 -13.81 13.18 0.24
C SER A 101 -13.99 12.62 1.66
N ASP A 102 -15.12 12.92 2.31
CA ASP A 102 -15.46 12.40 3.64
C ASP A 102 -15.97 10.95 3.66
N ASP A 103 -16.19 10.36 2.48
CA ASP A 103 -16.59 8.96 2.33
C ASP A 103 -15.36 8.04 2.24
N LEU A 104 -14.84 7.63 3.39
CA LEU A 104 -13.63 6.81 3.45
C LEU A 104 -13.79 5.47 2.73
N GLU A 105 -14.96 4.86 2.84
CA GLU A 105 -15.25 3.54 2.26
C GLU A 105 -15.32 3.64 0.74
N ALA A 106 -16.08 4.61 0.21
CA ALA A 106 -16.23 4.80 -1.23
C ALA A 106 -14.94 5.29 -1.89
N GLU A 107 -14.21 6.22 -1.26
CA GLU A 107 -12.93 6.71 -1.81
C GLU A 107 -11.86 5.61 -1.80
N ALA A 108 -11.82 4.78 -0.75
CA ALA A 108 -10.87 3.67 -0.72
C ALA A 108 -11.19 2.62 -1.79
N ASP A 109 -12.48 2.31 -2.01
CA ASP A 109 -12.92 1.36 -3.03
C ASP A 109 -12.65 1.89 -4.45
N LYS A 110 -12.96 3.16 -4.68
CA LYS A 110 -12.67 3.85 -5.94
C LYS A 110 -11.18 3.92 -6.23
N ALA A 111 -10.36 4.23 -5.22
CA ALA A 111 -8.90 4.25 -5.37
C ALA A 111 -8.35 2.84 -5.63
N ALA A 112 -8.88 1.82 -4.94
CA ALA A 112 -8.53 0.43 -5.21
C ALA A 112 -8.86 0.04 -6.65
N ALA A 113 -10.10 0.27 -7.10
CA ALA A 113 -10.52 -0.01 -8.47
C ALA A 113 -9.69 0.74 -9.52
N ALA A 114 -9.39 2.03 -9.29
CA ALA A 114 -8.54 2.82 -10.18
C ALA A 114 -7.12 2.26 -10.26
N ILE A 115 -6.56 1.73 -9.16
CA ILE A 115 -5.27 1.03 -9.17
C ILE A 115 -5.37 -0.28 -9.94
N GLU A 116 -6.43 -1.07 -9.72
CA GLU A 116 -6.63 -2.34 -10.44
C GLU A 116 -6.74 -2.12 -11.95
N GLU A 117 -7.43 -1.06 -12.38
CA GLU A 117 -7.53 -0.66 -13.79
C GLU A 117 -6.22 -0.09 -14.34
N ALA A 118 -5.47 0.68 -13.54
CA ALA A 118 -4.18 1.25 -13.98
C ALA A 118 -3.04 0.22 -14.04
N TYR A 119 -3.15 -0.87 -13.28
CA TYR A 119 -2.17 -1.95 -13.17
C TYR A 119 -2.74 -3.27 -13.71
N ASP A 120 -2.79 -3.36 -15.03
CA ASP A 120 -3.10 -4.61 -15.72
C ASP A 120 -2.12 -5.74 -15.37
N LYS A 121 -2.60 -6.98 -15.50
CA LYS A 121 -1.80 -8.20 -15.27
C LYS A 121 -0.48 -8.21 -16.07
N ALA A 122 -0.50 -7.68 -17.30
CA ALA A 122 0.70 -7.58 -18.14
C ALA A 122 1.73 -6.61 -17.56
N ARG A 123 1.28 -5.47 -17.02
CA ARG A 123 2.15 -4.47 -16.38
C ARG A 123 2.73 -5.01 -15.08
N LEU A 124 1.91 -5.66 -14.26
CA LEU A 124 2.37 -6.33 -13.05
C LEU A 124 3.42 -7.39 -13.38
N ALA A 125 3.17 -8.25 -14.37
CA ALA A 125 4.15 -9.25 -14.80
C ALA A 125 5.47 -8.64 -15.28
N ALA A 126 5.42 -7.47 -15.95
CA ALA A 126 6.63 -6.74 -16.34
C ALA A 126 7.40 -6.20 -15.12
N LEU A 127 6.70 -5.64 -14.12
CA LEU A 127 7.32 -5.22 -12.86
C LEU A 127 7.96 -6.41 -12.14
N VAL A 128 7.29 -7.57 -12.14
CA VAL A 128 7.83 -8.80 -11.54
C VAL A 128 9.09 -9.28 -12.23
N GLN A 129 9.12 -9.28 -13.56
CA GLN A 129 10.32 -9.64 -14.30
C GLN A 129 11.50 -8.72 -13.98
N LYS A 130 11.23 -7.45 -13.68
CA LYS A 130 12.21 -6.46 -13.24
C LYS A 130 12.51 -6.49 -11.73
N GLY A 131 11.95 -7.44 -10.98
CA GLY A 131 12.19 -7.55 -9.53
C GLY A 131 11.51 -6.46 -8.70
N GLY A 132 10.42 -5.87 -9.20
CA GLY A 132 9.65 -4.85 -8.50
C GLY A 132 10.21 -3.44 -8.63
N ARG A 133 11.20 -3.20 -9.50
CA ARG A 133 11.71 -1.85 -9.82
C ARG A 133 11.42 -1.49 -11.28
N GLU A 134 10.77 -0.35 -11.54
CA GLU A 134 10.47 0.07 -12.93
C GLU A 134 11.75 0.48 -13.70
N ASN A 135 12.77 0.95 -12.96
CA ASN A 135 14.13 1.23 -13.44
C ASN A 135 15.15 0.28 -12.80
N GLY A 136 16.03 -0.27 -13.64
CA GLY A 136 17.05 -1.27 -13.26
C GLY A 136 18.14 -0.75 -12.35
#